data_AF-J8AG14-F1
#
_entry.id   AF-J8AG14-F1
#
_cell.length_a   1.000
_cell.length_b   1.000
_cell.length_c   1.000
_cell.angle_alpha   90.00
_cell.angle_beta   90.00
_cell.angle_gamma   90.00
#
_symmetry.space_group_name_H-M   'P 1'
#
loop_
_entity.id
_entity.type
_entity.pdbx_description
1 polymer ?
#
loop_
_entity_poly.entity_id
_entity_poly.type
_entity_poly.pdbx_seq_one_letter_code
_entity_poly.pdbx_strand_id
1 'polypeptide(L)'
;MRALKQLVRFGWEQALSCLFPVVIFASLAFTKFLPLPFLPRYDWLLIICLLMQWCMVRSGLETRDELKVITLFHLIGLALELFKIHMGSWSYPEEGYFKIF
;
A
#
# COMPACT_ATOMS: atom_id res chain seq x y z
N MET A 1 26.28 -26.14 6.11
CA MET A 1 25.14 -25.84 7.03
C MET A 1 24.87 -24.35 7.23
N ARG A 2 25.88 -23.46 7.37
CA ARG A 2 25.67 -22.00 7.50
C ARG A 2 24.92 -21.36 6.32
N ALA A 3 25.31 -21.70 5.09
CA ALA A 3 24.67 -21.16 3.88
C ALA A 3 23.16 -21.49 3.81
N LEU A 4 22.78 -22.73 4.15
CA LEU A 4 21.37 -23.14 4.17
C LEU A 4 20.56 -22.37 5.22
N LYS A 5 21.11 -22.19 6.43
CA LYS A 5 20.45 -21.38 7.48
C LYS A 5 20.29 -19.92 7.05
N GLN A 6 21.28 -19.35 6.37
CA GLN A 6 21.20 -17.99 5.84
C GLN A 6 20.15 -17.87 4.73
N LEU A 7 20.06 -18.86 3.83
CA LEU A 7 19.07 -18.89 2.76
C LEU A 7 17.65 -18.94 3.34
N VAL A 8 17.41 -19.77 4.35
CA VAL A 8 16.09 -19.85 5.03
C VAL A 8 15.75 -18.53 5.71
N ARG A 9 16.69 -17.92 6.44
CA ARG A 9 16.46 -16.62 7.09
C ARG A 9 16.17 -15.54 6.05
N PHE A 10 16.94 -15.48 4.97
CA PHE A 10 16.69 -14.53 3.89
C PHE A 10 15.31 -14.72 3.26
N GLY A 11 14.93 -15.96 2.95
CA GLY A 11 13.61 -16.27 2.41
C GLY A 11 12.48 -15.88 3.36
N TRP A 12 12.68 -16.03 4.67
CA TRP A 12 11.73 -15.60 5.69
C TRP A 12 11.52 -14.08 5.68
N GLU A 13 12.60 -13.29 5.66
CA GLU A 13 12.49 -11.83 5.57
C GLU A 13 11.80 -11.38 4.27
N GLN A 14 12.13 -12.02 3.13
CA GLN A 14 11.46 -11.71 1.86
C GLN A 14 9.97 -12.04 1.89
N ALA A 15 9.57 -13.14 2.55
CA ALA A 15 8.17 -13.48 2.73
C ALA A 15 7.43 -12.45 3.61
N LEU A 16 8.08 -11.92 4.65
CA LEU A 16 7.53 -10.84 5.47
C LEU A 16 7.37 -9.54 4.68
N SER A 17 8.30 -9.21 3.78
CA SER A 17 8.18 -8.04 2.89
C SER A 17 6.97 -8.13 1.95
N CYS A 18 6.50 -9.34 1.63
CA CYS A 18 5.32 -9.54 0.78
C CYS A 18 3.99 -9.29 1.50
N LEU A 19 4.00 -9.05 2.81
CA LEU A 19 2.79 -8.91 3.61
C LEU A 19 1.94 -7.69 3.16
N PHE A 20 2.57 -6.55 2.89
CA PHE A 20 1.87 -5.35 2.43
C PHE A 20 1.21 -5.54 1.04
N PRO A 21 1.92 -6.02 0.00
CA PRO A 21 1.29 -6.37 -1.29
C PRO A 21 0.13 -7.37 -1.16
N VAL A 22 0.28 -8.42 -0.35
CA VAL A 22 -0.78 -9.41 -0.15
C VAL A 22 -2.04 -8.75 0.42
N VAL A 23 -1.89 -7.85 1.38
CA VAL A 23 -3.03 -7.10 1.94
C VAL A 23 -3.68 -6.19 0.90
N ILE A 24 -2.90 -5.52 0.06
CA ILE A 24 -3.43 -4.70 -1.04
C ILE A 24 -4.24 -5.56 -2.02
N PHE A 25 -3.68 -6.67 -2.51
CA PHE A 25 -4.37 -7.53 -3.46
C PHE A 25 -5.63 -8.17 -2.87
N ALA A 26 -5.57 -8.61 -1.60
CA ALA A 26 -6.73 -9.10 -0.88
C ALA A 26 -7.81 -8.03 -0.76
N SER A 27 -7.43 -6.79 -0.45
CA SER A 27 -8.37 -5.67 -0.31
C SER A 27 -9.00 -5.28 -1.65
N LEU A 28 -8.21 -5.28 -2.74
CA LEU A 28 -8.71 -5.06 -4.09
C LEU A 28 -9.72 -6.14 -4.51
N ALA A 29 -9.42 -7.40 -4.22
CA ALA A 29 -10.34 -8.50 -4.48
C ALA A 29 -11.62 -8.36 -3.64
N PHE A 30 -11.46 -8.14 -2.34
CA PHE A 30 -12.57 -8.03 -1.40
C PHE A 30 -13.51 -6.87 -1.76
N THR A 31 -12.98 -5.68 -1.98
CA THR A 31 -13.76 -4.49 -2.34
C THR A 31 -14.40 -4.58 -3.73
N LYS A 32 -13.92 -5.47 -4.60
CA LYS A 32 -14.55 -5.76 -5.90
C LYS A 32 -15.76 -6.70 -5.75
N PHE A 33 -15.71 -7.66 -4.83
CA PHE A 33 -16.78 -8.64 -4.63
C PHE A 33 -17.84 -8.19 -3.62
N LEU A 34 -17.46 -7.40 -2.62
CA LEU A 34 -18.34 -6.89 -1.58
C LEU A 34 -18.42 -5.37 -1.67
N PRO A 35 -19.56 -4.82 -2.11
CA PRO A 35 -19.79 -3.38 -2.04
C PRO A 35 -19.85 -2.99 -0.57
N LEU A 36 -18.89 -2.18 -0.13
CA LEU A 36 -18.81 -1.70 1.24
C LEU A 36 -19.74 -0.48 1.42
N PRO A 37 -20.56 -0.46 2.48
CA PRO A 37 -21.35 0.73 2.80
C PRO A 37 -20.45 1.86 3.34
N PHE A 38 -20.99 3.08 3.39
CA PHE A 38 -20.44 4.31 4.00
C PHE A 38 -19.35 5.08 3.25
N LEU A 39 -18.34 4.41 2.69
CA LEU A 39 -17.24 5.09 2.00
C LEU A 39 -17.06 4.54 0.59
N PRO A 40 -16.65 5.39 -0.37
CA PRO A 40 -16.23 4.93 -1.69
C PRO A 40 -15.05 3.95 -1.61
N ARG A 41 -14.92 3.13 -2.65
CA ARG A 41 -13.93 2.04 -2.70
C ARG A 41 -12.51 2.54 -2.50
N TYR A 42 -12.16 3.68 -3.11
CA TYR A 42 -10.81 4.24 -3.02
C TYR A 42 -10.45 4.68 -1.60
N ASP A 43 -11.39 5.25 -0.86
CA ASP A 43 -11.16 5.69 0.51
C ASP A 43 -10.98 4.49 1.46
N TRP A 44 -11.74 3.41 1.24
CA TRP A 44 -11.52 2.15 1.96
C TRP A 44 -10.12 1.58 1.74
N LEU A 45 -9.66 1.56 0.49
CA LEU A 45 -8.31 1.09 0.17
C LEU A 45 -7.23 1.95 0.82
N LEU A 46 -7.41 3.28 0.80
CA LEU A 46 -6.50 4.21 1.47
C LEU A 46 -6.41 3.92 2.97
N ILE A 47 -7.55 3.77 3.65
CA ILE A 47 -7.60 3.45 5.08
C ILE A 47 -6.88 2.14 5.38
N ILE A 48 -7.14 1.09 4.59
CA ILE A 48 -6.49 -0.21 4.78
C ILE A 48 -4.97 -0.09 4.60
N CYS A 49 -4.49 0.63 3.57
CA CYS A 49 -3.07 0.85 3.36
C CYS A 49 -2.42 1.60 4.55
N LEU A 50 -3.07 2.66 5.05
CA LEU A 50 -2.57 3.42 6.20
C LEU A 50 -2.54 2.58 7.48
N LEU A 51 -3.59 1.79 7.73
CA LEU A 51 -3.64 0.88 8.87
C LEU A 51 -2.57 -0.20 8.77
N MET A 52 -2.38 -0.78 7.58
CA MET A 52 -1.35 -1.80 7.36
C MET A 52 0.05 -1.22 7.58
N GLN A 53 0.35 -0.06 7.01
CA GLN A 53 1.61 0.66 7.24
C GLN A 53 1.86 0.91 8.73
N TRP A 54 0.84 1.41 9.44
CA TRP A 54 0.92 1.65 10.87
C TRP A 54 1.16 0.37 11.67
N CYS A 55 0.48 -0.72 11.32
CA CYS A 55 0.67 -2.03 11.94
C CYS A 55 2.10 -2.57 11.73
N MET A 56 2.69 -2.40 10.53
CA MET A 56 4.07 -2.83 10.27
C MET A 56 5.09 -2.07 11.12
N VAL A 57 4.93 -0.76 11.23
CA VAL A 57 5.78 0.07 12.09
C VAL A 57 5.57 -0.29 13.57
N ARG A 58 4.31 -0.51 14.00
CA ARG A 58 3.98 -0.82 15.40
C ARG A 58 4.48 -2.19 15.85
N SER A 59 4.45 -3.18 14.95
CA SER A 59 4.97 -4.54 15.17
C SER A 59 6.49 -4.63 15.08
N GLY A 60 7.16 -3.55 14.65
CA GLY A 60 8.62 -3.51 14.49
C GLY A 60 9.12 -4.26 13.27
N LEU A 61 8.22 -4.67 12.35
CA LEU A 61 8.59 -5.21 11.04
C LEU A 61 9.22 -4.14 10.15
N GLU A 62 8.90 -2.87 10.40
CA GLU A 62 9.43 -1.72 9.67
C GLU A 62 10.03 -0.69 10.63
N THR A 63 11.17 -0.14 10.24
CA THR A 63 11.88 0.92 10.94
C THR A 63 11.37 2.31 10.55
N ARG A 64 11.66 3.31 11.39
CA ARG A 64 11.29 4.71 11.09
C ARG A 64 12.01 5.27 9.87
N ASP A 65 13.20 4.77 9.54
CA ASP A 65 13.94 5.23 8.37
C ASP A 65 13.34 4.65 7.08
N GLU A 66 12.90 3.39 7.10
CA GLU A 66 12.11 2.79 6.01
C GLU A 66 10.80 3.54 5.80
N LEU A 67 10.07 3.86 6.87
CA LEU A 67 8.83 4.64 6.79
C LEU A 67 9.03 6.00 6.10
N LYS A 68 10.15 6.69 6.36
CA LYS A 68 10.47 7.97 5.71
C LYS A 68 10.64 7.78 4.20
N VAL A 69 11.37 6.74 3.79
CA VAL A 69 11.61 6.43 2.38
C VAL A 69 10.30 6.08 1.68
N ILE A 70 9.47 5.25 2.31
CA ILE A 70 8.14 4.88 1.81
C ILE A 70 7.26 6.13 1.66
N THR A 71 7.21 6.98 2.68
CA THR A 71 6.44 8.24 2.64
C THR A 71 6.92 9.14 1.50
N LEU A 72 8.23 9.32 1.34
CA LEU A 72 8.79 10.12 0.25
C LEU A 72 8.42 9.55 -1.13
N PHE A 73 8.49 8.22 -1.28
CA PHE A 73 8.07 7.55 -2.52
C PHE A 73 6.59 7.82 -2.84
N HIS A 74 5.72 7.77 -1.83
CA HIS A 74 4.29 8.07 -2.01
C HIS A 74 4.03 9.54 -2.33
N LEU A 75 4.79 10.48 -1.73
CA LEU A 75 4.67 11.91 -2.06
C LEU A 75 5.07 12.18 -3.51
N ILE A 76 6.16 11.57 -3.98
CA ILE A 76 6.58 11.67 -5.38
C ILE A 76 5.53 10.99 -6.30
N GLY A 77 5.03 9.82 -5.91
CA GLY A 77 3.96 9.12 -6.62
C GLY A 77 2.71 9.97 -6.77
N LEU A 78 2.26 10.61 -5.68
CA LEU A 78 1.12 11.53 -5.68
C LEU A 78 1.37 12.75 -6.59
N ALA A 79 2.57 13.33 -6.56
CA ALA A 79 2.91 14.42 -7.46
C ALA A 79 2.82 14.01 -8.95
N LEU A 80 3.32 12.82 -9.29
CA LEU A 80 3.22 12.26 -10.63
C LEU A 80 1.77 11.95 -11.02
N GLU A 81 0.98 11.43 -10.09
CA GLU A 81 -0.44 11.16 -10.26
C GLU A 81 -1.22 12.44 -10.58
N LEU A 82 -1.05 13.47 -9.75
CA LEU A 82 -1.66 14.79 -9.97
C LEU A 82 -1.27 15.34 -11.34
N PHE A 83 0.02 15.29 -11.70
CA PHE A 83 0.48 15.71 -13.02
C PHE A 83 -0.22 14.93 -14.15
N LYS A 84 -0.33 13.61 -14.02
CA LYS A 84 -0.97 12.75 -15.04
C LYS A 84 -2.45 13.01 -15.21
N ILE A 85 -3.17 13.30 -14.12
CA ILE A 85 -4.60 13.68 -14.15
C ILE A 85 -4.76 15.04 -14.83
N HIS A 86 -3.93 16.03 -14.49
CA HIS A 86 -3.96 17.35 -15.14
C HIS A 86 -3.66 17.29 -16.64
N MET A 87 -2.79 16.38 -17.06
CA MET A 87 -2.50 16.13 -18.49
C MET A 87 -3.57 15.28 -19.19
N GLY A 88 -4.59 14.79 -18.49
CA GLY A 88 -5.65 13.95 -19.05
C GLY A 88 -5.22 12.53 -19.43
N SER A 89 -3.98 12.14 -19.11
CA SER A 89 -3.42 10.80 -19.41
C SER A 89 -3.88 9.71 -18.43
N TRP A 90 -4.58 10.09 -17.36
CA TRP A 90 -5.12 9.20 -16.34
C TRP A 90 -6.39 9.80 -15.74
N SER A 91 -7.34 8.95 -15.34
CA SER A 91 -8.55 9.38 -14.62
C SER A 91 -9.04 8.27 -13.69
N TYR A 92 -9.63 8.67 -12.56
CA TYR A 92 -10.31 7.75 -11.65
C TYR A 92 -11.81 7.82 -11.89
N PRO A 93 -12.45 6.76 -12.41
CA PRO A 93 -13.86 6.81 -12.81
C PRO A 93 -14.84 6.73 -11.62
N GLU A 94 -14.42 6.15 -10.49
CA GLU A 94 -15.27 6.03 -9.30
C GLU A 94 -15.12 7.27 -8.39
N GLU A 95 -16.10 7.47 -7.51
CA GLU A 95 -16.03 8.52 -6.49
C GLU A 95 -14.97 8.21 -5.42
N GLY A 96 -14.44 9.26 -4.80
CA GLY A 96 -13.56 9.16 -3.65
C GLY A 96 -13.48 10.51 -2.94
N TYR A 97 -13.58 10.53 -1.61
CA TYR A 97 -13.50 11.78 -0.85
C TYR A 97 -12.09 12.35 -0.83
N PHE A 98 -11.08 11.48 -0.74
CA PHE A 98 -9.68 11.87 -0.83
C PHE A 98 -9.17 11.94 -2.28
N LYS A 99 -10.03 11.73 -3.28
CA LYS A 99 -9.68 11.94 -4.67
C LYS A 99 -9.60 13.44 -4.93
N ILE A 100 -8.40 13.92 -5.23
CA ILE A 100 -8.16 15.31 -5.62
C ILE A 100 -8.01 15.31 -7.15
N PHE A 101 -8.97 15.96 -7.83
CA PHE A 101 -9.18 16.02 -9.29
C PHE A 101 -9.87 14.78 -9.92
#